data_AF-A0A1X3CPM9-F1
#
_entry.id   AF-A0A1X3CPM9-F1
#
_cell.length_a   1.000
_cell.length_b   1.000
_cell.length_c   1.000
_cell.angle_alpha   90.00
_cell.angle_beta   90.00
_cell.angle_gamma   90.00
#
_symmetry.space_group_name_H-M   'P 1'
#
loop_
_entity.id
_entity.type
_entity.pdbx_description
1 polymer ?
#
loop_
_entity_poly.entity_id
_entity_poly.type
_entity_poly.pdbx_seq_one_letter_code
_entity_poly.pdbx_strand_id
1 'polypeptide(L)' 'GTYSVDVPNALPDGSYTAEASVKDPAGNEAAAKDDGSVDTAAPSITVDVPDVTNDTTPTITGTTDAPAGSVVT' A
#
# COMPACT_ATOMS: atom_id res chain seq x y z
N GLY A 1 28.42 -12.04 3.61
CA GLY A 1 27.64 -12.69 2.54
C GLY A 1 26.33 -11.95 2.39
N THR A 2 25.71 -12.02 1.22
CA THR A 2 24.35 -11.54 0.97
C THR A 2 23.43 -12.74 0.82
N TYR A 3 22.22 -12.65 1.37
CA TYR A 3 21.18 -13.67 1.28
C TYR A 3 19.92 -13.04 0.68
N SER A 4 19.17 -13.81 -0.09
CA SER A 4 17.90 -13.39 -0.69
C SER A 4 16.97 -14.59 -0.75
N VAL A 5 15.70 -14.36 -0.46
CA VAL A 5 14.62 -15.36 -0.50
C VAL A 5 13.39 -14.70 -1.08
N ASP A 6 12.71 -15.39 -1.99
CA ASP A 6 11.43 -14.94 -2.53
C ASP A 6 10.29 -15.31 -1.58
N VAL A 7 9.27 -14.45 -1.53
CA VAL A 7 8.04 -14.74 -0.79
C VAL A 7 7.19 -15.71 -1.65
N PRO A 8 6.96 -16.97 -1.22
CA PRO A 8 6.33 -18.00 -2.06
C PRO A 8 4.83 -17.77 -2.27
N ASN A 9 4.19 -17.01 -1.38
CA ASN A 9 2.77 -16.70 -1.41
C ASN A 9 2.56 -15.20 -1.20
N ALA A 10 1.58 -14.63 -1.89
CA ALA A 10 1.19 -13.24 -1.66
C ALA A 10 0.79 -13.02 -0.20
N LEU A 11 1.23 -11.90 0.37
CA LEU A 11 0.80 -11.46 1.68
C LEU A 11 -0.53 -10.71 1.55
N PRO A 12 -1.46 -10.87 2.52
CA PRO A 12 -2.66 -10.03 2.56
C PRO A 12 -2.28 -8.57 2.82
N ASP A 13 -3.21 -7.66 2.50
CA ASP A 13 -3.08 -6.25 2.86
C ASP A 13 -2.92 -6.08 4.38
N GLY A 14 -2.11 -5.11 4.76
CA GLY A 14 -1.76 -4.81 6.16
C GLY A 14 -0.26 -4.83 6.42
N SER A 15 0.10 -4.70 7.70
CA SER A 15 1.49 -4.67 8.16
C SER A 15 2.10 -6.07 8.22
N TYR A 16 3.39 -6.17 7.89
CA TYR A 16 4.20 -7.38 8.05
C TYR A 16 5.59 -7.05 8.61
N THR A 17 6.22 -8.04 9.21
CA THR A 17 7.61 -7.97 9.70
C THR A 17 8.42 -9.11 9.08
N ALA A 18 9.48 -8.77 8.37
CA ALA A 18 10.50 -9.70 7.91
C ALA A 18 11.57 -9.88 8.99
N GLU A 19 11.90 -11.13 9.33
CA GLU A 19 12.93 -11.46 10.31
C GLU A 19 13.98 -12.39 9.68
N ALA A 20 15.25 -12.03 9.85
CA ALA A 20 16.38 -12.83 9.40
C ALA A 20 17.25 -13.21 10.61
N SER A 21 17.65 -14.47 10.71
CA SER A 21 18.59 -14.95 11.73
C SER A 21 19.78 -15.65 11.09
N VAL A 22 20.96 -15.46 11.68
CA VAL A 22 22.20 -16.12 11.28
C VAL A 22 22.84 -16.77 12.50
N LYS A 23 23.42 -17.95 12.29
CA LYS A 23 24.16 -18.70 13.30
C LYS A 23 25.54 -19.05 12.78
N ASP A 24 26.58 -18.72 13.53
CA ASP A 24 27.95 -19.09 13.17
C ASP A 24 28.31 -20.53 13.66
N PRO A 25 29.42 -21.12 13.17
CA PRO A 25 29.85 -22.45 13.60
C PRO A 25 30.25 -22.55 15.08
N ALA A 26 30.57 -21.43 15.73
CA ALA A 26 30.86 -21.36 17.16
C ALA A 26 29.58 -21.30 18.02
N GLY A 27 28.41 -21.17 17.37
CA GLY A 27 27.10 -21.15 18.01
C GLY A 27 26.57 -19.75 18.34
N ASN A 28 27.23 -18.68 17.91
CA ASN A 28 26.72 -17.31 18.10
C ASN A 28 25.57 -17.03 17.14
N GLU A 29 24.54 -16.34 17.63
CA GLU A 29 23.34 -15.99 16.86
C GLU A 29 23.23 -14.47 16.71
N ALA A 30 22.76 -14.02 15.55
CA ALA A 30 22.37 -12.63 15.31
C ALA A 30 21.07 -12.59 14.53
N ALA A 31 20.22 -11.61 14.82
CA ALA A 31 18.93 -11.42 14.16
C ALA A 31 18.74 -9.97 13.70
N ALA A 32 17.98 -9.79 12.63
CA ALA A 32 17.58 -8.49 12.09
C ALA A 32 16.09 -8.52 11.73
N LYS A 33 15.45 -7.36 11.83
CA LYS A 33 14.03 -7.16 11.49
C LYS A 33 13.87 -6.00 10.53
N ASP A 34 12.89 -6.12 9.64
CA ASP A 34 12.47 -5.07 8.73
C ASP A 34 10.94 -5.07 8.66
N ASP A 35 10.34 -3.89 8.82
CA ASP A 35 8.88 -3.72 8.87
C ASP A 35 8.38 -3.13 7.56
N GLY A 36 7.23 -3.62 7.09
CA GLY A 36 6.59 -3.14 5.87
C GLY A 36 5.08 -3.27 5.89
N SER A 37 4.45 -2.87 4.78
CA SER A 37 3.01 -3.06 4.58
C SER A 37 2.70 -3.38 3.13
N VAL A 38 1.60 -4.09 2.93
CA VAL A 38 0.99 -4.34 1.62
C VAL A 38 -0.34 -3.59 1.56
N ASP A 39 -0.56 -2.87 0.46
CA ASP A 39 -1.83 -2.20 0.14
C ASP A 39 -2.14 -2.44 -1.33
N THR A 40 -3.15 -3.26 -1.61
CA THR A 40 -3.60 -3.59 -2.96
C THR A 40 -4.97 -3.01 -3.26
N ALA A 41 -5.53 -2.20 -2.36
CA ALA A 41 -6.82 -1.57 -2.57
C ALA A 41 -6.74 -0.54 -3.70
N ALA A 42 -7.61 -0.68 -4.69
CA ALA A 42 -7.75 0.33 -5.72
C ALA A 42 -8.37 1.60 -5.12
N PRO A 43 -7.94 2.80 -5.54
CA PRO A 43 -8.53 4.03 -5.05
C PRO A 43 -10.00 4.13 -5.48
N SER A 44 -10.85 4.60 -4.58
CA SER A 44 -12.22 4.97 -4.92
C SER A 44 -12.28 6.38 -5.49
N ILE A 45 -13.18 6.60 -6.46
CA ILE A 45 -13.48 7.91 -7.03
C ILE A 45 -15.00 8.09 -7.02
N THR A 46 -15.46 9.20 -6.47
CA THR A 46 -16.87 9.60 -6.53
C THR A 46 -17.01 10.97 -7.14
N VAL A 47 -18.10 11.18 -7.88
CA VAL A 47 -18.48 12.46 -8.46
C VAL A 47 -19.89 12.77 -7.99
N ASP A 48 -20.05 13.94 -7.38
CA ASP A 48 -21.32 14.48 -6.96
C ASP A 48 -21.76 15.57 -7.93
N VAL A 49 -22.90 15.33 -8.56
CA VAL A 49 -23.49 16.22 -9.55
C VAL A 49 -24.79 16.75 -8.97
N PRO A 50 -24.97 18.07 -8.86
CA PRO A 50 -26.20 18.66 -8.36
C PRO A 50 -27.36 18.37 -9.31
N ASP A 51 -28.58 18.46 -8.78
CA ASP A 51 -29.80 18.29 -9.57
C ASP A 51 -29.81 19.20 -10.81
N VAL A 52 -30.48 18.73 -11.87
CA VAL A 52 -30.62 19.49 -13.11
C VAL A 52 -31.52 20.70 -12.84
N THR A 53 -30.91 21.88 -12.87
CA THR A 53 -31.59 23.18 -12.74
C THR A 53 -31.27 24.09 -13.93
N ASN A 54 -31.83 25.30 -13.97
CA ASN A 54 -31.45 26.32 -14.97
C ASN A 54 -30.14 27.05 -14.62
N ASP A 55 -29.41 26.58 -13.61
CA ASP A 55 -28.07 27.08 -13.30
C ASP A 55 -27.10 26.65 -14.41
N THR A 56 -26.52 27.64 -15.10
CA THR A 56 -25.51 27.40 -16.14
C THR A 56 -24.10 27.25 -15.57
N THR A 57 -23.93 27.37 -14.26
CA THR A 57 -22.69 27.27 -13.49
C THR A 57 -22.77 26.27 -12.33
N PRO A 58 -23.25 25.04 -12.56
CA PRO A 58 -23.36 24.06 -11.49
C PRO A 58 -21.96 23.71 -10.94
N THR A 59 -21.86 23.60 -9.62
CA THR A 59 -20.63 23.11 -8.98
C THR A 59 -20.65 21.58 -8.98
N ILE A 60 -19.67 20.97 -9.64
CA ILE A 60 -19.43 19.52 -9.59
C ILE A 60 -18.35 19.27 -8.54
N THR A 61 -18.61 18.38 -7.58
CA THR A 61 -17.60 17.99 -6.59
C THR A 61 -17.30 16.49 -6.71
N GLY A 62 -16.27 16.03 -6.02
CA GLY A 62 -15.89 14.63 -6.01
C GLY A 62 -14.87 14.35 -4.93
N THR A 63 -14.74 13.09 -4.57
CA THR A 63 -13.74 12.64 -3.59
C THR A 63 -12.96 11.46 -4.14
N THR A 64 -11.73 11.31 -3.66
CA THR A 64 -10.90 10.13 -3.90
C THR A 64 -10.10 9.79 -2.65
N ASP A 65 -9.80 8.51 -2.49
CA ASP A 65 -8.87 7.99 -1.47
C ASP A 65 -7.51 7.61 -2.08
N ALA A 66 -7.25 8.04 -3.32
CA ALA A 66 -5.93 7.85 -3.92
C ALA A 66 -4.86 8.65 -3.16
N PRO A 67 -3.67 8.08 -2.93
CA PRO A 67 -2.54 8.84 -2.42
C PRO A 67 -2.26 10.09 -3.27
N ALA A 68 -1.84 11.17 -2.63
CA ALA A 68 -1.54 12.42 -3.32
C ALA A 68 -0.49 12.21 -4.43
N GLY A 69 -0.79 12.70 -5.63
CA GLY A 69 0.08 12.52 -6.80
C GLY A 69 -0.19 11.26 -7.63
N SER A 70 -1.20 10.46 -7.27
CA SER A 70 -1.65 9.34 -8.11
C SER A 70 -2.19 9.82 -9.45
N VAL A 71 -1.85 9.11 -10.53
CA VAL A 71 -2.40 9.37 -11.86
C VAL A 71 -3.75 8.66 -11.96
N VAL A 72 -4.82 9.44 -12.17
CA VAL A 72 -6.16 8.92 -12.51
C VAL A 72 -6.24 8.82 -14.04
N THR A 73 -6.43 7.61 -14.57
CA THR A 73 -6.61 7.34 -16.01
C THR A 73 -7.96 6.72 -16.28
#